data_AF-A0A6M7TKU9-F1
#
_entry.id   AF-A0A6M7TKU9-F1
#
_cell.length_a   1.000
_cell.length_b   1.000
_cell.length_c   1.000
_cell.angle_alpha   90.00
_cell.angle_beta   90.00
_cell.angle_gamma   90.00
#
_symmetry.space_group_name_H-M   'P 1'
#
loop_
_entity.id
_entity.type
_entity.pdbx_description
1 polymer ?
#
loop_
_entity_poly.entity_id
_entity_poly.type
_entity_poly.pdbx_seq_one_letter_code
_entity_poly.pdbx_strand_id
1 'polypeptide(L)'
;MATKRVPPTPIAADATIADMVETLDKPVEYVRRVLEKLERCKRAHGDAQVRVGVRGRAEAPNYLIEYVREDKKTLERVTYQDAAYSGSTHRELAPHHIAEARNWSPEEMNITAVSALIGRLRNPRAPSSRFADED
;
A
#
# COMPACT_ATOMS: atom_id res chain seq x y z
N MET A 1 -13.22 30.64 17.22
CA MET A 1 -11.81 30.23 17.03
C MET A 1 -11.69 29.58 15.67
N ALA A 2 -11.14 30.26 14.66
CA ALA A 2 -10.94 29.69 13.34
C ALA A 2 -9.70 28.78 13.39
N THR A 3 -9.89 27.47 13.25
CA THR A 3 -8.77 26.54 13.09
C THR A 3 -8.06 26.89 11.79
N LYS A 4 -6.82 27.37 11.90
CA LYS A 4 -5.94 27.66 10.78
C LYS A 4 -5.73 26.34 10.03
N ARG A 5 -6.41 26.15 8.89
CA ARG A 5 -6.27 24.96 8.04
C ARG A 5 -4.83 24.95 7.52
N VAL A 6 -3.99 24.08 8.08
CA VAL A 6 -2.70 23.74 7.48
C VAL A 6 -3.01 23.15 6.11
N PRO A 7 -2.34 23.60 5.03
CA PRO A 7 -2.51 22.99 3.72
C PRO A 7 -2.18 21.49 3.84
N PRO A 8 -2.99 20.59 3.26
CA PRO A 8 -2.67 19.17 3.27
C PRO A 8 -1.30 18.96 2.62
N THR A 9 -0.42 18.22 3.30
CA THR A 9 0.87 17.82 2.75
C THR A 9 0.62 17.05 1.45
N PRO A 10 1.18 17.48 0.31
CA PRO A 10 0.99 16.78 -0.94
C PRO A 10 1.67 15.41 -0.89
N ILE A 11 1.03 14.41 -1.50
CA ILE A 11 1.60 13.07 -1.68
C ILE A 11 2.41 13.10 -2.99
N ALA A 12 3.64 12.58 -2.98
CA ALA A 12 4.43 12.43 -4.20
C ALA A 12 3.71 11.50 -5.20
N ALA A 13 3.83 11.76 -6.49
CA ALA A 13 3.07 11.03 -7.53
C ALA A 13 3.47 9.55 -7.65
N ASP A 14 4.67 9.22 -7.17
CA ASP A 14 5.33 7.91 -7.13
C ASP A 14 5.46 7.37 -5.69
N ALA A 15 4.75 7.96 -4.73
CA ALA A 15 4.87 7.56 -3.33
C ALA A 15 4.47 6.09 -3.08
N THR A 16 5.25 5.41 -2.25
CA THR A 16 4.88 4.15 -1.61
C THR A 16 4.46 4.36 -0.16
N ILE A 17 3.98 3.30 0.50
CA ILE A 17 3.66 3.36 1.94
C ILE A 17 4.93 3.64 2.77
N ALA A 18 6.09 3.15 2.32
CA ALA A 18 7.36 3.35 3.01
C ALA A 18 7.78 4.82 3.03
N ASP A 19 7.59 5.54 1.92
CA ASP A 19 7.92 6.98 1.81
C ASP A 19 7.01 7.84 2.69
N MET A 20 5.79 7.37 2.93
CA MET A 20 4.77 8.12 3.66
C MET A 20 4.75 7.87 5.16
N VAL A 21 5.54 6.93 5.69
CA VAL A 21 5.50 6.48 7.09
C VAL A 21 5.47 7.64 8.09
N GLU A 22 6.30 8.65 7.89
CA GLU A 22 6.42 9.79 8.81
C GLU A 22 5.20 10.72 8.79
N THR A 23 4.42 10.67 7.71
CA THR A 23 3.22 11.50 7.51
C THR A 23 1.92 10.79 7.90
N LEU A 24 1.89 9.46 7.94
CA LEU A 24 0.71 8.67 8.25
C LEU A 24 0.22 8.90 9.70
N ASP A 25 -1.10 9.02 9.87
CA ASP A 25 -1.73 8.88 11.19
C ASP A 25 -1.65 7.43 11.64
N LYS A 26 -1.05 7.20 12.81
CA LYS A 26 -0.85 5.86 13.41
C LYS A 26 -0.25 4.86 12.40
N PRO A 27 1.01 5.06 11.96
CA PRO A 27 1.62 4.29 10.87
C PRO A 27 1.59 2.78 11.11
N VAL A 28 1.80 2.32 12.35
CA VAL A 28 1.73 0.89 12.69
C VAL A 28 0.35 0.30 12.41
N GLU A 29 -0.73 1.00 12.77
CA GLU A 29 -2.10 0.51 12.57
C GLU A 29 -2.49 0.58 11.09
N TYR A 30 -2.15 1.68 10.41
CA TYR A 30 -2.40 1.83 8.98
C TYR A 30 -1.77 0.67 8.19
N VAL A 31 -0.47 0.41 8.40
CA VAL A 31 0.25 -0.68 7.71
C VAL A 31 -0.30 -2.05 8.11
N ARG A 32 -0.71 -2.24 9.38
CA ARG A 32 -1.36 -3.48 9.83
C ARG A 32 -2.64 -3.77 9.05
N ARG A 33 -3.49 -2.76 8.87
CA ARG A 33 -4.75 -2.89 8.15
C ARG A 33 -4.55 -3.12 6.65
N VAL A 34 -3.55 -2.48 6.04
CA VAL A 34 -3.16 -2.77 4.65
C VAL A 34 -2.71 -4.22 4.52
N LEU A 35 -1.87 -4.70 5.44
CA LEU A 35 -1.38 -6.08 5.44
C LEU A 35 -2.53 -7.09 5.58
N GLU A 36 -3.52 -6.84 6.44
CA GLU A 36 -4.74 -7.68 6.54
C GLU A 36 -5.45 -7.83 5.18
N LYS A 37 -5.55 -6.75 4.39
CA LYS A 37 -6.17 -6.78 3.05
C LYS A 37 -5.30 -7.51 2.03
N LEU A 38 -3.99 -7.28 2.05
CA LEU A 38 -3.03 -7.99 1.20
C LEU A 38 -3.07 -9.49 1.46
N GLU A 39 -3.10 -9.93 2.72
CA GLU A 39 -3.18 -11.35 3.06
C GLU A 39 -4.48 -11.99 2.56
N ARG A 40 -5.61 -11.26 2.62
CA ARG A 40 -6.88 -11.72 2.05
C ARG A 40 -6.76 -11.92 0.54
N CYS A 41 -6.22 -10.93 -0.17
CA CYS A 41 -6.01 -11.01 -1.62
C CYS A 41 -5.04 -12.15 -1.98
N LYS A 42 -3.92 -12.27 -1.28
CA LYS A 42 -2.96 -13.36 -1.45
C LYS A 42 -3.59 -14.73 -1.30
N ARG A 43 -4.42 -14.93 -0.27
CA ARG A 43 -5.14 -16.19 -0.06
C ARG A 43 -6.11 -16.52 -1.19
N ALA A 44 -6.71 -15.52 -1.82
CA ALA A 44 -7.64 -15.70 -2.92
C ALA A 44 -6.96 -15.86 -4.30
N HIS A 45 -5.83 -15.19 -4.51
CA HIS A 45 -5.29 -14.95 -5.86
C HIS A 45 -3.78 -15.21 -6.02
N GLY A 46 -3.01 -15.29 -4.94
CA GLY A 46 -1.56 -15.52 -5.00
C GLY A 46 -0.73 -14.24 -4.83
N ASP A 47 0.05 -13.87 -5.84
CA ASP A 47 0.97 -12.73 -5.78
C ASP A 47 0.19 -11.42 -5.63
N ALA A 48 0.30 -10.75 -4.46
CA ALA A 48 -0.52 -9.59 -4.10
C ALA A 48 0.35 -8.38 -3.75
N GLN A 49 -0.09 -7.21 -4.18
CA GLN A 49 0.60 -5.95 -4.03
C GLN A 49 -0.36 -4.79 -3.74
N VAL A 50 0.19 -3.67 -3.25
CA VAL A 50 -0.57 -2.46 -2.93
C VAL A 50 0.03 -1.24 -3.60
N ARG A 51 -0.84 -0.35 -4.07
CA ARG A 51 -0.49 1.01 -4.56
C ARG A 51 -1.16 2.05 -3.69
N VAL A 52 -0.51 3.19 -3.52
CA VAL A 52 -1.05 4.31 -2.73
C VAL A 52 -1.80 5.28 -3.64
N GLY A 53 -2.90 5.85 -3.15
CA GLY A 53 -3.64 6.91 -3.82
C GLY A 53 -2.99 8.27 -3.58
N VAL A 54 -2.65 8.98 -4.66
CA VAL A 54 -1.83 10.22 -4.63
C VAL A 54 -2.64 11.51 -4.67
N ARG A 55 -3.97 11.41 -4.83
CA ARG A 55 -4.89 12.58 -4.85
C ARG A 55 -5.54 12.87 -3.49
N GLY A 56 -5.25 12.06 -2.48
CA GLY A 56 -5.87 12.10 -1.16
C GLY A 56 -5.07 12.89 -0.13
N ARG A 57 -5.33 12.58 1.14
CA ARG A 57 -4.64 13.16 2.28
C ARG A 57 -3.46 12.29 2.68
N ALA A 58 -2.30 12.89 2.89
CA ALA A 58 -1.08 12.17 3.21
C ALA A 58 -1.16 11.40 4.54
N GLU A 59 -1.95 11.88 5.51
CA GLU A 59 -2.08 11.20 6.80
C GLU A 59 -2.85 9.88 6.75
N ALA A 60 -3.68 9.67 5.73
CA ALA A 60 -4.48 8.46 5.58
C ALA A 60 -4.85 8.25 4.11
N PRO A 61 -3.85 7.97 3.24
CA PRO A 61 -4.08 7.89 1.81
C PRO A 61 -4.91 6.65 1.48
N ASN A 62 -5.78 6.75 0.48
CA ASN A 62 -6.45 5.56 -0.03
C ASN A 62 -5.42 4.60 -0.62
N TYR A 63 -5.77 3.33 -0.76
CA TYR A 63 -4.86 2.35 -1.36
C TYR A 63 -5.63 1.34 -2.21
N LEU A 64 -4.97 0.85 -3.25
CA LEU A 64 -5.48 -0.14 -4.18
C LEU A 64 -4.73 -1.45 -3.95
N ILE A 65 -5.47 -2.53 -3.71
CA ILE A 65 -4.92 -3.88 -3.68
C ILE A 65 -5.05 -4.49 -5.07
N GLU A 66 -3.96 -5.10 -5.52
CA GLU A 66 -3.87 -5.76 -6.82
C GLU A 66 -3.24 -7.14 -6.64
N TYR A 67 -3.41 -7.99 -7.63
CA TYR A 67 -2.72 -9.25 -7.71
C TYR A 67 -2.17 -9.49 -9.11
N VAL A 68 -1.03 -10.18 -9.18
CA VAL A 68 -0.37 -10.54 -10.42
C VAL A 68 -0.66 -12.00 -10.73
N ARG A 69 -1.03 -12.29 -11.97
CA ARG A 69 -1.04 -13.66 -12.48
C ARG A 69 -0.10 -13.78 -13.65
N GLU A 70 0.62 -14.89 -13.67
CA GLU A 70 1.41 -15.30 -14.82
C GLU A 70 0.57 -16.25 -15.68
N ASP A 71 0.45 -15.93 -16.98
CA ASP A 71 -0.08 -16.88 -17.95
C ASP A 71 0.97 -17.98 -18.18
N LYS A 72 0.60 -19.24 -17.87
CA LYS A 72 1.54 -20.37 -17.95
C LYS A 72 2.01 -20.72 -19.36
N LYS A 73 1.32 -20.24 -20.40
CA LYS A 73 1.65 -20.50 -21.81
C LYS A 73 2.53 -19.40 -22.37
N THR A 74 2.22 -18.14 -22.08
CA THR A 74 2.96 -16.99 -22.61
C THR A 74 4.05 -16.47 -21.66
N LEU A 75 4.02 -16.90 -20.39
CA LEU A 75 4.81 -16.36 -19.28
C LEU A 75 4.59 -14.86 -19.05
N GLU A 76 3.48 -14.32 -19.57
CA GLU A 76 3.12 -12.92 -19.39
C GLU A 76 2.55 -12.70 -17.99
N ARG A 77 3.09 -11.70 -17.29
CA ARG A 77 2.56 -11.27 -16.00
C ARG A 77 1.54 -10.15 -16.21
N VAL A 78 0.31 -10.40 -15.81
CA VAL A 78 -0.80 -9.45 -15.89
C VAL A 78 -1.24 -9.07 -14.48
N THR A 79 -1.35 -7.77 -14.24
CA THR A 79 -1.84 -7.21 -12.97
C THR A 79 -3.34 -7.01 -13.05
N TYR A 80 -4.04 -7.48 -12.02
CA TYR A 80 -5.49 -7.36 -11.86
C TYR A 80 -5.80 -6.56 -10.60
N GLN A 81 -6.79 -5.69 -10.69
CA GLN A 81 -7.27 -4.89 -9.57
C GLN A 81 -8.23 -5.74 -8.73
N ASP A 82 -7.95 -5.88 -7.43
CA ASP A 82 -8.85 -6.56 -6.48
C ASP A 82 -9.89 -5.57 -5.94
N ALA A 83 -9.45 -4.58 -5.18
CA ALA A 83 -10.31 -3.55 -4.61
C ALA A 83 -9.52 -2.33 -4.11
N ALA A 84 -10.16 -1.16 -4.15
CA ALA A 84 -9.67 0.05 -3.50
C ALA A 84 -10.25 0.20 -2.10
N TYR A 85 -9.48 0.82 -1.19
CA TYR A 85 -9.86 1.00 0.19
C TYR A 85 -9.61 2.44 0.65
N SER A 86 -10.49 2.92 1.52
CA SER A 86 -10.34 4.20 2.21
C SER A 86 -9.16 4.13 3.18
N GLY A 87 -8.22 5.06 3.11
CA GLY A 87 -7.08 5.11 4.04
C GLY A 87 -7.49 5.37 5.48
N SER A 88 -8.54 6.15 5.69
CA SER A 88 -8.98 6.54 7.04
C SER A 88 -9.90 5.52 7.70
N THR A 89 -10.63 4.70 6.93
CA THR A 89 -11.59 3.73 7.49
C THR A 89 -11.26 2.28 7.17
N HIS A 90 -10.32 2.03 6.25
CA HIS A 90 -9.97 0.71 5.70
C HIS A 90 -11.17 -0.08 5.16
N ARG A 91 -12.28 0.62 4.86
CA ARG A 91 -13.44 0.07 4.18
C ARG A 91 -13.22 0.11 2.67
N GLU A 92 -13.77 -0.89 2.00
CA GLU A 92 -13.76 -0.98 0.56
C GLU A 92 -14.48 0.24 -0.05
N LEU A 93 -13.86 0.80 -1.09
CA LEU A 93 -14.42 1.87 -1.90
C LEU A 93 -15.20 1.27 -3.07
N ALA A 94 -16.17 2.02 -3.59
CA ALA A 94 -16.93 1.58 -4.75
C ALA A 94 -16.00 1.41 -5.99
N PRO A 95 -16.31 0.46 -6.91
CA PRO A 95 -15.42 0.14 -8.03
C PRO A 95 -15.02 1.32 -8.92
N HIS A 96 -15.86 2.34 -9.05
CA HIS A 96 -15.57 3.53 -9.85
C HIS A 96 -14.34 4.33 -9.34
N HIS A 97 -13.95 4.16 -8.07
CA HIS A 97 -12.74 4.79 -7.52
C HIS A 97 -11.45 4.20 -8.14
N ILE A 98 -11.52 3.00 -8.69
CA ILE A 98 -10.38 2.29 -9.27
C ILE A 98 -10.09 2.77 -10.70
N ALA A 99 -11.14 3.16 -11.45
CA ALA A 99 -11.11 3.36 -12.90
C ALA A 99 -10.06 4.36 -13.40
N GLU A 100 -9.68 5.32 -12.56
CA GLU A 100 -8.76 6.39 -12.95
C GLU A 100 -7.32 6.08 -12.48
N ALA A 101 -6.52 5.50 -13.38
CA ALA A 101 -5.13 5.10 -13.10
C ALA A 101 -4.27 6.24 -12.51
N ARG A 102 -4.45 7.49 -12.94
CA ARG A 102 -3.72 8.67 -12.43
C ARG A 102 -3.98 9.01 -10.96
N ASN A 103 -4.93 8.33 -10.32
CA ASN A 103 -5.19 8.50 -8.89
C ASN A 103 -4.27 7.64 -8.03
N TRP A 104 -3.57 6.68 -8.63
CA TRP A 104 -2.72 5.70 -7.96
C TRP A 104 -1.26 5.95 -8.32
N SER A 105 -0.39 5.74 -7.34
CA SER A 105 1.05 5.68 -7.57
C SER A 105 1.37 4.58 -8.59
N PRO A 106 2.30 4.82 -9.53
CA PRO A 106 2.83 3.77 -10.37
C PRO A 106 3.66 2.75 -9.58
N GLU A 107 4.18 3.13 -8.41
CA GLU A 107 5.01 2.28 -7.56
C GLU A 107 4.15 1.37 -6.67
N GLU A 108 4.50 0.08 -6.65
CA GLU A 108 3.85 -0.91 -5.80
C GLU A 108 4.72 -1.33 -4.61
N MET A 109 4.05 -1.84 -3.57
CA MET A 109 4.68 -2.66 -2.55
C MET A 109 4.03 -4.04 -2.52
N ASN A 110 4.83 -5.08 -2.71
CA ASN A 110 4.35 -6.45 -2.53
C ASN A 110 4.17 -6.78 -1.03
N ILE A 111 3.47 -7.89 -0.75
CA ILE A 111 3.19 -8.31 0.63
C ILE A 111 4.45 -8.50 1.49
N THR A 112 5.56 -8.94 0.91
CA THR A 112 6.83 -9.12 1.64
C THR A 112 7.39 -7.77 2.10
N ALA A 113 7.39 -6.77 1.22
CA ALA A 113 7.85 -5.42 1.54
C ALA A 113 6.98 -4.77 2.63
N VAL A 114 5.66 -4.94 2.56
CA VAL A 114 4.74 -4.44 3.59
C VAL A 114 4.91 -5.18 4.93
N SER A 115 5.16 -6.49 4.89
CA SER A 115 5.44 -7.29 6.10
C SER A 115 6.75 -6.87 6.78
N ALA A 116 7.80 -6.64 5.98
CA ALA A 116 9.06 -6.11 6.49
C ALA A 116 8.88 -4.69 7.07
N LEU A 117 8.09 -3.85 6.40
CA LEU A 117 7.79 -2.50 6.87
C LEU A 117 7.13 -2.51 8.25
N ILE A 118 6.06 -3.28 8.46
CA ILE A 118 5.42 -3.34 9.77
C ILE A 118 6.34 -3.93 10.85
N GLY A 119 7.20 -4.88 10.48
CA GLY A 119 8.23 -5.40 11.38
C GLY A 119 9.15 -4.30 11.90
N ARG A 120 9.70 -3.47 10.99
CA ARG A 120 10.55 -2.32 11.34
C ARG A 120 9.81 -1.27 12.18
N LEU A 121 8.55 -0.97 11.84
CA LEU A 121 7.74 0.00 12.61
C LEU A 121 7.46 -0.47 14.04
N ARG A 122 7.26 -1.78 14.24
CA ARG A 122 7.04 -2.37 15.57
C ARG A 122 8.33 -2.51 16.37
N ASN A 123 9.47 -2.67 15.70
CA ASN A 123 10.76 -2.84 16.34
C ASN A 123 11.84 -1.98 15.66
N PRO A 124 11.86 -0.66 15.91
CA PRO A 124 12.78 0.26 15.25
C PRO A 124 14.26 0.05 15.63
N ARG A 125 14.53 -0.74 16.67
CA ARG A 125 15.88 -1.09 17.14
C ARG A 125 16.34 -2.47 16.69
N ALA A 126 15.50 -3.24 16.00
CA ALA A 126 15.93 -4.51 15.43
C ALA A 126 17.04 -4.24 14.40
N PRO A 127 18.14 -5.01 14.41
CA PRO A 127 19.06 -4.99 13.29
C PRO A 127 18.25 -5.32 12.03
N SER A 128 18.34 -4.48 11.00
CA SER A 128 17.78 -4.78 9.70
C SER A 128 18.43 -6.06 9.22
N SER A 129 17.72 -7.18 9.32
CA SER A 129 18.14 -8.46 8.77
C SER A 129 18.22 -8.29 7.26
N ARG A 130 19.42 -7.94 6.79
CA ARG A 130 19.86 -8.31 5.45
C ARG A 130 19.68 -9.82 5.40
N PHE A 131 18.75 -10.28 4.57
CA PHE A 131 18.76 -11.66 4.14
C PHE A 131 20.19 -11.92 3.65
N ALA A 132 20.83 -12.89 4.28
CA ALA A 132 22.12 -13.37 3.84
C ALA A 132 21.95 -13.79 2.38
N ASP A 133 22.73 -13.15 1.54
CA ASP A 133 23.20 -13.73 0.29
C ASP A 133 23.80 -15.08 0.67
N GLU A 134 23.12 -16.18 0.32
CA GLU A 134 23.68 -17.53 0.39
C GLU A 134 23.79 -18.04 -1.05
N ASP A 135 25.04 -17.95 -1.53
CA ASP A 135 25.82 -18.86 -2.38
C ASP A 135 25.08 -19.84 -3.32
#